data_AF-A0A7R9Z965-F1
#
_entry.id   AF-A0A7R9Z965-F1
#
_cell.length_a   1.000
_cell.length_b   1.000
_cell.length_c   1.000
_cell.angle_alpha   90.00
_cell.angle_beta   90.00
_cell.angle_gamma   90.00
#
_symmetry.space_group_name_H-M   'P 1'
#
loop_
_entity.id
_entity.type
_entity.pdbx_description
1 polymer ?
#
loop_
_entity_poly.entity_id
_entity_poly.type
_entity_poly.pdbx_seq_one_letter_code
_entity_poly.pdbx_strand_id
1 'polypeptide(L)'
;SFVLDEINPSTVLVDLSPWLLQESFNTICAATNILVDECHGLLRASPHEQLKMAQGVLDLLLHVISAPHSSVTHLRALGGASQALDLFGAAVFLEVVGDTLQHWARLLLTLMNSTSLSVRSIAVDFMVSLFGETFKEGGNVDEIAMVLVTVMPEVVAREIAIYSVCDQVSCMKDVESSVWPLRRALADVEDTNPADDNRVDSHLSPFLTTLCRTCQAVIDGVIVELRLKGKESSI
;
A
#
# COMPACT_ATOMS: atom_id res chain seq x y z
N SER A 1 7.10 -25.99 -49.83
CA SER A 1 6.62 -24.60 -49.83
C SER A 1 6.27 -24.25 -48.40
N PHE A 2 7.21 -23.67 -47.66
CA PHE A 2 6.95 -23.11 -46.34
C PHE A 2 6.44 -21.69 -46.56
N VAL A 3 5.16 -21.46 -46.31
CA VAL A 3 4.56 -20.13 -46.32
C VAL A 3 5.07 -19.44 -45.05
N LEU A 4 5.99 -18.49 -45.21
CA LEU A 4 6.30 -17.51 -44.19
C LEU A 4 5.12 -16.54 -44.19
N ASP A 5 4.20 -16.72 -43.24
CA ASP A 5 3.20 -15.69 -42.93
C ASP A 5 3.95 -14.39 -42.60
N GLU A 6 3.61 -13.32 -43.31
CA GLU A 6 4.10 -11.97 -43.05
C GLU A 6 3.75 -11.58 -41.61
N ILE A 7 4.76 -11.60 -40.73
CA ILE A 7 4.63 -11.07 -39.37
C ILE A 7 4.34 -9.58 -39.51
N ASN A 8 3.09 -9.19 -39.26
CA ASN A 8 2.69 -7.80 -39.27
C ASN A 8 3.36 -7.07 -38.09
N PRO A 9 4.30 -6.13 -38.31
CA PRO A 9 5.06 -5.52 -37.22
C PRO A 9 4.18 -4.74 -36.24
N SER A 10 2.99 -4.32 -36.66
CA SER A 10 2.04 -3.59 -35.81
C SER A 10 1.43 -4.46 -34.71
N THR A 11 1.20 -5.76 -34.94
CA THR A 11 0.65 -6.66 -33.90
C THR A 11 1.72 -7.02 -32.88
N VAL A 12 2.97 -7.18 -33.32
CA VAL A 12 4.12 -7.45 -32.43
C VAL A 12 4.39 -6.27 -31.48
N LEU A 13 4.26 -5.03 -31.97
CA LEU A 13 4.43 -3.82 -31.15
C LEU A 13 3.30 -3.61 -30.12
N VAL A 14 2.07 -3.99 -30.46
CA VAL A 14 0.92 -3.91 -29.53
C VAL A 14 1.11 -4.88 -28.36
N ASP A 15 1.58 -6.10 -28.62
CA ASP A 15 1.80 -7.11 -27.59
C ASP A 15 3.09 -6.91 -26.77
N LEU A 16 4.10 -6.25 -27.34
CA LEU A 16 5.34 -5.89 -26.62
C LEU A 16 5.13 -4.73 -25.63
N SER A 17 4.17 -3.84 -25.91
CA SER A 17 4.00 -2.60 -25.15
C SER A 17 3.72 -2.79 -23.65
N PRO A 18 2.85 -3.74 -23.20
CA PRO A 18 2.58 -3.92 -21.77
C PRO A 18 3.75 -4.57 -21.04
N TRP A 19 4.44 -5.52 -21.69
CA TRP A 19 5.61 -6.17 -21.13
C TRP A 19 6.79 -5.19 -20.98
N LEU A 20 7.05 -4.38 -22.01
CA LEU A 20 8.13 -3.39 -21.96
C LEU A 20 7.86 -2.32 -20.90
N LEU A 21 6.60 -1.89 -20.77
CA LEU A 21 6.18 -0.95 -19.73
C LEU A 21 6.40 -1.54 -18.34
N GLN A 22 5.93 -2.77 -18.12
CA GLN A 22 6.09 -3.52 -16.88
C GLN A 22 7.58 -3.70 -16.51
N GLU A 23 8.43 -4.01 -17.48
CA GLU A 23 9.87 -4.17 -17.25
C GLU A 23 10.59 -2.84 -17.02
N SER A 24 10.09 -1.75 -17.60
CA SER A 24 10.60 -0.40 -17.32
C SER A 24 10.34 -0.02 -15.87
N PHE A 25 9.12 -0.24 -15.35
CA PHE A 25 8.81 0.02 -13.93
C PHE A 25 9.62 -0.86 -12.98
N ASN A 26 9.78 -2.13 -13.32
CA ASN A 26 10.66 -3.05 -12.60
C ASN A 26 12.10 -2.54 -12.50
N THR A 27 12.64 -2.05 -13.62
CA THR A 27 14.00 -1.48 -13.70
C THR A 27 14.10 -0.20 -12.89
N ILE A 28 13.08 0.66 -12.95
CA ILE A 28 13.00 1.90 -12.15
C ILE A 28 13.05 1.59 -10.65
N CYS A 29 12.25 0.62 -10.16
CA CYS A 29 12.30 0.23 -8.75
C CYS A 29 13.68 -0.30 -8.35
N ALA A 30 14.27 -1.18 -9.17
CA ALA A 30 15.58 -1.75 -8.89
C ALA A 30 16.68 -0.66 -8.83
N ALA A 31 16.70 0.26 -9.78
CA ALA A 31 17.63 1.39 -9.80
C ALA A 31 17.43 2.32 -8.61
N THR A 32 16.17 2.55 -8.21
CA THR A 32 15.82 3.40 -7.06
C THR A 32 16.35 2.79 -5.77
N ASN A 33 16.18 1.48 -5.56
CA ASN A 33 16.68 0.81 -4.35
C ASN A 33 18.22 0.86 -4.27
N ILE A 34 18.92 0.61 -5.38
CA ILE A 34 20.38 0.74 -5.45
C ILE A 34 20.81 2.17 -5.12
N LEU A 35 20.12 3.17 -5.67
CA LEU A 35 20.40 4.57 -5.39
C LEU A 35 20.25 4.89 -3.91
N VAL A 36 19.19 4.40 -3.26
CA VAL A 36 18.97 4.54 -1.81
C VAL A 36 20.12 3.94 -1.01
N ASP A 37 20.49 2.69 -1.29
CA ASP A 37 21.54 1.98 -0.56
C ASP A 37 22.92 2.65 -0.68
N GLU A 38 23.31 3.00 -1.91
CA GLU A 38 24.66 3.50 -2.18
C GLU A 38 24.82 4.97 -1.76
N CYS A 39 23.76 5.78 -1.89
CA CYS A 39 23.87 7.22 -1.67
C CYS A 39 23.49 7.65 -0.25
N HIS A 40 22.71 6.86 0.51
CA HIS A 40 22.34 7.22 1.89
C HIS A 40 23.57 7.51 2.76
N GLY A 41 24.55 6.60 2.75
CA GLY A 41 25.78 6.73 3.54
C GLY A 41 26.61 7.96 3.16
N LEU A 42 26.61 8.34 1.88
CA LEU A 42 27.32 9.50 1.36
C LEU A 42 26.65 10.82 1.78
N LEU A 43 25.32 10.84 1.82
CA LEU A 43 24.55 12.04 2.15
C LEU A 43 24.35 12.25 3.66
N ARG A 44 24.81 11.32 4.50
CA ARG A 44 24.68 11.43 5.97
C ARG A 44 25.29 12.72 6.55
N ALA A 45 26.31 13.28 5.89
CA ALA A 45 26.92 14.54 6.30
C ALA A 45 26.13 15.80 5.87
N SER A 46 25.09 15.64 5.05
CA SER A 46 24.30 16.72 4.45
C SER A 46 22.79 16.46 4.60
N PRO A 47 22.20 16.75 5.77
CA PRO A 47 20.79 16.43 6.07
C PRO A 47 19.79 16.98 5.06
N HIS A 48 20.05 18.16 4.52
CA HIS A 48 19.18 18.78 3.51
C HIS A 48 19.17 17.99 2.18
N GLU A 49 20.32 17.45 1.76
CA GLU A 49 20.39 16.62 0.55
C GLU A 49 19.79 15.24 0.80
N GLN A 50 19.92 14.72 2.03
CA GLN A 50 19.24 13.50 2.45
C GLN A 50 17.71 13.64 2.38
N LEU A 51 17.14 14.76 2.84
CA LEU A 51 15.71 15.05 2.75
C LEU A 51 15.24 15.10 1.28
N LYS A 52 15.95 15.81 0.40
CA LYS A 52 15.61 15.87 -1.02
C LYS A 52 15.64 14.50 -1.69
N MET A 53 16.66 13.69 -1.36
CA MET A 53 16.77 12.33 -1.88
C MET A 53 15.61 11.46 -1.41
N ALA A 54 15.30 11.48 -0.10
CA ALA A 54 14.18 10.74 0.47
C ALA A 54 12.85 11.15 -0.19
N GLN A 55 12.61 12.45 -0.35
CA GLN A 55 11.43 12.97 -1.03
C GLN A 55 11.33 12.45 -2.47
N GLY A 56 12.38 12.62 -3.29
CA GLY A 56 12.36 12.20 -4.69
C GLY A 56 12.18 10.69 -4.86
N VAL A 57 12.78 9.89 -3.97
CA VAL A 57 12.60 8.43 -3.94
C VAL A 57 11.17 8.06 -3.59
N LEU A 58 10.63 8.62 -2.50
CA LEU A 58 9.29 8.28 -2.02
C LEU A 58 8.21 8.77 -3.00
N ASP A 59 8.35 9.94 -3.60
CA ASP A 59 7.43 10.42 -4.64
C ASP A 59 7.42 9.50 -5.87
N LEU A 60 8.61 9.05 -6.30
CA LEU A 60 8.74 8.11 -7.41
C LEU A 60 8.08 6.77 -7.08
N LEU A 61 8.38 6.20 -5.91
CA LEU A 61 7.81 4.92 -5.48
C LEU A 61 6.28 5.02 -5.28
N LEU A 62 5.78 6.12 -4.74
CA LEU A 62 4.35 6.41 -4.63
C LEU A 62 3.69 6.41 -6.01
N HIS A 63 4.33 7.07 -6.99
CA HIS A 63 3.86 7.08 -8.36
C HIS A 63 3.79 5.67 -8.96
N VAL A 64 4.84 4.87 -8.78
CA VAL A 64 4.85 3.47 -9.26
C VAL A 64 3.76 2.64 -8.58
N ILE A 65 3.56 2.77 -7.26
CA ILE A 65 2.53 2.02 -6.54
C ILE A 65 1.12 2.42 -7.02
N SER A 66 0.91 3.69 -7.35
CA SER A 66 -0.39 4.21 -7.78
C SER A 66 -0.87 3.69 -9.13
N ALA A 67 0.05 3.18 -9.95
CA ALA A 67 -0.23 2.71 -11.30
C ALA A 67 -0.63 1.22 -11.34
N PRO A 68 -1.49 0.82 -12.30
CA PRO A 68 -1.94 -0.56 -12.44
C PRO A 68 -0.79 -1.43 -12.97
N HIS A 69 -0.11 -2.11 -12.06
CA HIS A 69 1.04 -2.95 -12.38
C HIS A 69 0.87 -4.38 -11.88
N SER A 70 1.81 -5.25 -12.28
CA SER A 70 1.88 -6.59 -11.71
C SER A 70 2.21 -6.55 -10.22
N SER A 71 1.86 -7.63 -9.52
CA SER A 71 2.23 -7.85 -8.12
C SER A 71 3.74 -7.74 -7.88
N VAL A 72 4.57 -8.10 -8.87
CA VAL A 72 6.04 -7.99 -8.78
C VAL A 72 6.48 -6.53 -8.67
N THR A 73 5.86 -5.62 -9.42
CA THR A 73 6.19 -4.19 -9.30
C THR A 73 5.72 -3.62 -7.99
N HIS A 74 4.53 -3.97 -7.52
CA HIS A 74 4.06 -3.53 -6.19
C HIS A 74 4.98 -4.03 -5.08
N LEU A 75 5.42 -5.30 -5.14
CA LEU A 75 6.41 -5.84 -4.20
C LEU A 75 7.73 -5.06 -4.22
N ARG A 76 8.26 -4.75 -5.41
CA ARG A 76 9.52 -4.00 -5.54
C ARG A 76 9.39 -2.56 -5.05
N ALA A 77 8.30 -1.89 -5.43
CA ALA A 77 8.09 -0.50 -5.06
C ALA A 77 7.86 -0.35 -3.55
N LEU A 78 7.03 -1.21 -2.96
CA LEU A 78 6.77 -1.17 -1.52
C LEU A 78 7.96 -1.67 -0.69
N GLY A 79 8.70 -2.67 -1.19
CA GLY A 79 9.97 -3.08 -0.59
C GLY A 79 10.99 -1.94 -0.61
N GLY A 80 11.08 -1.18 -1.71
CA GLY A 80 11.90 0.02 -1.78
C GLY A 80 11.46 1.11 -0.80
N ALA A 81 10.15 1.29 -0.61
CA ALA A 81 9.63 2.24 0.37
C ALA A 81 9.95 1.81 1.81
N SER A 82 9.84 0.51 2.10
CA SER A 82 10.23 -0.07 3.40
C SER A 82 11.72 0.15 3.67
N GLN A 83 12.57 -0.12 2.69
CA GLN A 83 14.00 0.10 2.77
C GLN A 83 14.35 1.58 2.98
N ALA A 84 13.66 2.48 2.29
CA ALA A 84 13.80 3.93 2.48
C ALA A 84 13.41 4.33 3.91
N LEU A 85 12.29 3.82 4.43
CA LEU A 85 11.88 4.04 5.82
C LEU A 85 12.95 3.54 6.81
N ASP A 86 13.47 2.33 6.63
CA ASP A 86 14.48 1.73 7.52
C ASP A 86 15.80 2.54 7.53
N LEU A 87 16.20 3.06 6.37
CA LEU A 87 17.44 3.81 6.23
C LEU A 87 17.31 5.27 6.68
N PHE A 88 16.26 5.97 6.25
CA PHE A 88 16.08 7.38 6.55
C PHE A 88 15.45 7.63 7.94
N GLY A 89 14.70 6.68 8.48
CA GLY A 89 13.95 6.81 9.73
C GLY A 89 12.55 7.37 9.52
N ALA A 90 11.68 7.17 10.53
CA ALA A 90 10.29 7.57 10.47
C ALA A 90 10.10 9.09 10.47
N ALA A 91 10.94 9.84 11.20
CA ALA A 91 10.89 11.30 11.24
C ALA A 91 11.13 11.90 9.84
N VAL A 92 12.17 11.43 9.13
CA VAL A 92 12.45 11.88 7.76
C VAL A 92 11.33 11.46 6.82
N PHE A 93 10.84 10.22 6.93
CA PHE A 93 9.73 9.74 6.13
C PHE A 93 8.50 10.65 6.29
N LEU A 94 8.06 10.91 7.51
CA LEU A 94 6.87 11.73 7.79
C LEU A 94 7.07 13.20 7.39
N GLU A 95 8.27 13.75 7.56
CA GLU A 95 8.59 15.10 7.09
C GLU A 95 8.41 15.23 5.58
N VAL A 96 8.87 14.24 4.80
CA VAL A 96 8.79 14.32 3.33
C VAL A 96 7.44 13.88 2.77
N VAL A 97 6.75 12.93 3.41
CA VAL A 97 5.44 12.45 2.93
C VAL A 97 4.27 13.25 3.49
N GLY A 98 4.47 14.21 4.39
CA GLY A 98 3.38 14.88 5.14
C GLY A 98 2.20 15.32 4.27
N ASP A 99 2.48 15.99 3.14
CA ASP A 99 1.44 16.47 2.20
C ASP A 99 0.77 15.34 1.40
N THR A 100 1.43 14.18 1.25
CA THR A 100 0.97 13.02 0.50
C THR A 100 0.61 11.82 1.39
N LEU A 101 0.62 11.97 2.71
CA LEU A 101 0.42 10.88 3.67
C LEU A 101 -0.95 10.22 3.51
N GLN A 102 -1.99 11.01 3.20
CA GLN A 102 -3.30 10.45 2.88
C GLN A 102 -3.30 9.63 1.58
N HIS A 103 -2.46 9.98 0.59
CA HIS A 103 -2.35 9.21 -0.65
C HIS A 103 -1.64 7.88 -0.40
N TRP A 104 -0.54 7.91 0.37
CA TRP A 104 0.12 6.71 0.88
C TRP A 104 -0.85 5.80 1.62
N ALA A 105 -1.62 6.35 2.58
CA ALA A 105 -2.62 5.62 3.34
C ALA A 105 -3.66 4.91 2.44
N ARG A 106 -4.20 5.62 1.45
CA ARG A 106 -5.15 5.02 0.49
C ARG A 106 -4.54 3.84 -0.26
N LEU A 107 -3.33 4.01 -0.79
CA LEU A 107 -2.67 2.96 -1.56
C LEU A 107 -2.31 1.76 -0.68
N LEU A 108 -1.79 1.98 0.53
CA LEU A 108 -1.47 0.90 1.47
C LEU A 108 -2.72 0.08 1.81
N LEU A 109 -3.84 0.73 2.11
CA LEU A 109 -5.10 0.03 2.40
C LEU A 109 -5.63 -0.73 1.17
N THR A 110 -5.53 -0.16 -0.03
CA THR A 110 -5.85 -0.89 -1.28
C THR A 110 -4.93 -2.11 -1.48
N LEU A 111 -3.61 -1.99 -1.23
CA LEU A 111 -2.68 -3.12 -1.33
C LEU A 111 -2.93 -4.18 -0.26
N MET A 112 -3.33 -3.78 0.95
CA MET A 112 -3.78 -4.69 2.01
C MET A 112 -5.07 -5.43 1.61
N ASN A 113 -5.90 -4.84 0.73
CA ASN A 113 -7.06 -5.53 0.14
C ASN A 113 -6.70 -6.42 -1.07
N SER A 114 -5.42 -6.53 -1.45
CA SER A 114 -5.02 -7.30 -2.63
C SER A 114 -5.39 -8.78 -2.53
N THR A 115 -5.79 -9.36 -3.66
CA THR A 115 -5.96 -10.82 -3.81
C THR A 115 -4.61 -11.55 -3.83
N SER A 116 -3.52 -10.84 -4.14
CA SER A 116 -2.17 -11.37 -4.06
C SER A 116 -1.70 -11.36 -2.62
N LEU A 117 -1.56 -12.56 -2.03
CA LEU A 117 -1.09 -12.72 -0.66
C LEU A 117 0.26 -12.03 -0.43
N SER A 118 1.21 -12.14 -1.37
CA SER A 118 2.53 -11.53 -1.23
C SER A 118 2.46 -10.00 -1.16
N VAL A 119 1.65 -9.37 -2.02
CA VAL A 119 1.43 -7.91 -2.01
C VAL A 119 0.79 -7.46 -0.70
N ARG A 120 -0.22 -8.21 -0.24
CA ARG A 120 -0.88 -7.93 1.04
C ARG A 120 0.09 -8.05 2.21
N SER A 121 0.90 -9.12 2.26
CA SER A 121 1.87 -9.34 3.34
C SER A 121 2.91 -8.24 3.41
N ILE A 122 3.48 -7.80 2.27
CA ILE A 122 4.44 -6.69 2.30
C ILE A 122 3.79 -5.36 2.72
N ALA A 123 2.50 -5.14 2.42
CA ALA A 123 1.78 -3.95 2.86
C ALA A 123 1.50 -3.95 4.36
N VAL A 124 1.18 -5.11 4.92
CA VAL A 124 1.09 -5.32 6.38
C VAL A 124 2.44 -5.06 7.03
N ASP A 125 3.53 -5.66 6.52
CA ASP A 125 4.88 -5.45 7.06
C ASP A 125 5.32 -3.99 7.00
N PHE A 126 5.00 -3.28 5.91
CA PHE A 126 5.28 -1.86 5.79
C PHE A 126 4.50 -1.04 6.83
N MET A 127 3.20 -1.31 7.02
CA MET A 127 2.42 -0.64 8.06
C MET A 127 2.99 -0.89 9.46
N VAL A 128 3.34 -2.14 9.79
CA VAL A 128 3.96 -2.48 11.08
C VAL A 128 5.27 -1.72 11.28
N SER A 129 6.12 -1.66 10.26
CA SER A 129 7.39 -0.94 10.32
C SER A 129 7.19 0.56 10.48
N LEU A 130 6.24 1.15 9.75
CA LEU A 130 5.89 2.57 9.85
C LEU A 130 5.40 2.91 11.26
N PHE A 131 4.48 2.13 11.82
CA PHE A 131 4.00 2.35 13.19
C PHE A 131 5.08 2.12 14.23
N GLY A 132 5.87 1.06 14.09
CA GLY A 132 6.97 0.71 14.99
C GLY A 132 8.01 1.82 15.07
N GLU A 133 8.56 2.23 13.93
CA GLU A 133 9.59 3.27 13.89
C GLU A 133 9.03 4.64 14.28
N THR A 134 7.81 5.00 13.87
CA THR A 134 7.18 6.27 14.30
C THR A 134 6.98 6.31 15.82
N PHE A 135 6.50 5.22 16.42
CA PHE A 135 6.33 5.14 17.87
C PHE A 135 7.66 5.16 18.62
N LYS A 136 8.67 4.48 18.10
CA LYS A 136 10.02 4.44 18.68
C LYS A 136 10.70 5.81 18.67
N GLU A 137 10.51 6.60 17.61
CA GLU A 137 11.10 7.93 17.49
C GLU A 137 10.29 9.03 18.20
N GLY A 138 8.95 8.98 18.10
CA GLY A 138 8.06 10.05 18.57
C GLY A 138 7.23 9.72 19.82
N GLY A 139 7.17 8.45 20.23
CA GLY A 139 6.32 7.98 21.34
C GLY A 139 4.82 8.00 21.06
N ASN A 140 4.41 8.31 19.82
CA ASN A 140 3.02 8.44 19.41
C ASN A 140 2.85 8.10 17.93
N VAL A 141 1.66 7.62 17.55
CA VAL A 141 1.26 7.29 16.17
C VAL A 141 -0.08 7.91 15.76
N ASP A 142 -0.64 8.80 16.58
CA ASP A 142 -1.97 9.37 16.38
C ASP A 142 -2.16 10.04 15.01
N GLU A 143 -1.16 10.77 14.50
CA GLU A 143 -1.26 11.46 13.22
C GLU A 143 -1.49 10.49 12.05
N ILE A 144 -0.69 9.42 12.00
CA ILE A 144 -0.81 8.36 10.99
C ILE A 144 -2.14 7.60 11.18
N ALA A 145 -2.48 7.26 12.42
CA ALA A 145 -3.71 6.57 12.76
C ALA A 145 -4.96 7.36 12.32
N MET A 146 -4.98 8.66 12.59
CA MET A 146 -6.06 9.56 12.19
C MET A 146 -6.19 9.65 10.67
N VAL A 147 -5.07 9.73 9.94
CA VAL A 147 -5.09 9.71 8.48
C VAL A 147 -5.68 8.40 7.95
N LEU A 148 -5.23 7.24 8.45
CA LEU A 148 -5.76 5.93 8.02
C LEU A 148 -7.26 5.81 8.27
N VAL A 149 -7.73 6.16 9.47
CA VAL A 149 -9.16 6.10 9.81
C VAL A 149 -9.99 7.03 8.94
N THR A 150 -9.45 8.22 8.61
CA THR A 150 -10.15 9.22 7.78
C THR A 150 -10.34 8.76 6.33
N VAL A 151 -9.34 8.10 5.74
CA VAL A 151 -9.42 7.62 4.35
C VAL A 151 -10.13 6.26 4.24
N MET A 152 -10.27 5.52 5.33
CA MET A 152 -10.83 4.16 5.33
C MET A 152 -12.23 4.05 4.67
N PRO A 153 -13.23 4.90 4.97
CA PRO A 153 -14.56 4.77 4.35
C PRO A 153 -14.50 4.91 2.82
N GLU A 154 -13.68 5.85 2.34
CA GLU A 154 -13.44 6.09 0.91
C GLU A 154 -12.81 4.87 0.24
N VAL A 155 -11.74 4.31 0.84
CA VAL A 155 -11.07 3.12 0.30
C VAL A 155 -12.02 1.93 0.23
N VAL A 156 -12.74 1.65 1.31
CA VAL A 156 -13.70 0.54 1.38
C VAL A 156 -14.79 0.68 0.30
N ALA A 157 -15.37 1.88 0.15
CA ALA A 157 -16.37 2.14 -0.87
C ALA A 157 -15.81 1.96 -2.29
N ARG A 158 -14.58 2.43 -2.53
CA ARG A 158 -13.89 2.30 -3.82
C ARG A 158 -13.62 0.83 -4.17
N GLU A 159 -13.11 0.03 -3.24
CA GLU A 159 -12.83 -1.38 -3.46
C GLU A 159 -14.12 -2.15 -3.82
N ILE A 160 -15.20 -1.92 -3.07
CA ILE A 160 -16.51 -2.51 -3.36
C ILE A 160 -17.00 -2.10 -4.76
N ALA A 161 -16.85 -0.82 -5.12
CA ALA A 161 -17.26 -0.31 -6.43
C ALA A 161 -16.48 -0.97 -7.58
N ILE A 162 -15.18 -1.23 -7.42
CA ILE A 162 -14.36 -1.93 -8.42
C ILE A 162 -14.91 -3.35 -8.66
N TYR A 163 -15.19 -4.09 -7.59
CA TYR A 163 -15.80 -5.42 -7.70
C TYR A 163 -17.19 -5.36 -8.35
N SER A 164 -17.97 -4.33 -8.04
CA SER A 164 -19.28 -4.12 -8.66
C SER A 164 -19.20 -3.84 -10.15
N VAL A 165 -18.25 -3.01 -10.61
CA VAL A 165 -18.06 -2.69 -12.04
C VAL A 165 -17.54 -3.91 -12.82
N CYS A 166 -16.83 -4.81 -12.16
CA CYS A 166 -16.36 -6.07 -12.74
C CYS A 166 -17.43 -7.19 -12.74
N ASP A 167 -18.70 -6.87 -12.45
CA ASP A 167 -19.81 -7.83 -12.31
C ASP A 167 -19.54 -8.94 -11.27
N GLN A 168 -18.71 -8.67 -10.27
CA GLN A 168 -18.36 -9.61 -9.20
C GLN A 168 -19.24 -9.45 -7.95
N VAL A 169 -20.15 -8.47 -7.94
CA VAL A 169 -21.08 -8.23 -6.83
C VAL A 169 -22.51 -8.50 -7.30
N SER A 170 -23.07 -9.61 -6.84
CA SER A 170 -24.47 -9.99 -7.08
C SER A 170 -25.32 -9.92 -5.81
N CYS A 171 -24.69 -10.03 -4.65
CA CYS A 171 -25.35 -10.01 -3.35
C CYS A 171 -24.46 -9.41 -2.26
N MET A 172 -25.04 -9.19 -1.06
CA MET A 172 -24.31 -8.61 0.07
C MET A 172 -23.12 -9.47 0.53
N LYS A 173 -23.18 -10.78 0.32
CA LYS A 173 -22.05 -11.68 0.64
C LYS A 173 -20.84 -11.39 -0.25
N ASP A 174 -21.06 -10.99 -1.50
CA ASP A 174 -19.98 -10.62 -2.42
C ASP A 174 -19.33 -9.31 -1.99
N VAL A 175 -20.14 -8.34 -1.53
CA VAL A 175 -19.64 -7.09 -0.92
C VAL A 175 -18.74 -7.41 0.29
N GLU A 176 -19.21 -8.22 1.22
CA GLU A 176 -18.43 -8.63 2.41
C GLU A 176 -17.15 -9.37 2.01
N SER A 177 -17.21 -10.21 0.98
CA SER A 177 -16.06 -10.97 0.48
C SER A 177 -15.03 -10.07 -0.21
N SER A 178 -15.45 -8.99 -0.87
CA SER A 178 -14.56 -8.05 -1.60
C SER A 178 -13.61 -7.28 -0.68
N VAL A 179 -13.99 -7.10 0.58
CA VAL A 179 -13.21 -6.37 1.60
C VAL A 179 -12.65 -7.31 2.68
N TRP A 180 -12.92 -8.61 2.58
CA TRP A 180 -12.38 -9.60 3.48
C TRP A 180 -10.84 -9.62 3.52
N PRO A 181 -10.12 -9.49 2.40
CA PRO A 181 -8.65 -9.39 2.41
C PRO A 181 -8.14 -8.26 3.30
N LEU A 182 -8.74 -7.06 3.20
CA LEU A 182 -8.39 -5.92 4.05
C LEU A 182 -8.66 -6.19 5.52
N ARG A 183 -9.82 -6.79 5.87
CA ARG A 183 -10.11 -7.18 7.25
C ARG A 183 -9.06 -8.13 7.81
N ARG A 184 -8.63 -9.10 7.00
CA ARG A 184 -7.61 -10.04 7.44
C ARG A 184 -6.26 -9.35 7.63
N ALA A 185 -5.88 -8.47 6.71
CA ALA A 185 -4.65 -7.69 6.81
C ALA A 185 -4.64 -6.79 8.07
N LEU A 186 -5.76 -6.16 8.41
CA LEU A 186 -5.88 -5.39 9.67
C LEU A 186 -5.76 -6.28 10.91
N ALA A 187 -6.32 -7.50 10.86
CA ALA A 187 -6.13 -8.46 11.93
C ALA A 187 -4.67 -8.92 12.05
N ASP A 188 -3.96 -9.10 10.93
CA ASP A 188 -2.53 -9.43 10.94
C ASP A 188 -1.68 -8.30 11.58
N VAL A 189 -2.05 -7.03 11.37
CA VAL A 189 -1.44 -5.88 12.08
C VAL A 189 -1.78 -5.88 13.58
N GLU A 190 -3.04 -6.13 13.95
CA GLU A 190 -3.47 -6.25 15.36
C GLU A 190 -2.74 -7.39 16.10
N ASP A 191 -2.55 -8.53 15.42
CA ASP A 191 -1.93 -9.74 15.96
C ASP A 191 -0.39 -9.65 16.04
N THR A 192 0.22 -8.54 15.61
CA THR A 192 1.68 -8.39 15.67
C THR A 192 2.16 -8.31 17.12
N ASN A 193 2.92 -9.33 17.52
CA ASN A 193 3.33 -9.54 18.90
C ASN A 193 4.75 -9.00 19.15
N PRO A 194 4.96 -8.14 20.17
CA PRO A 194 6.29 -7.63 20.53
C PRO A 194 7.29 -8.73 20.94
N ALA A 195 6.83 -9.92 21.30
CA ALA A 195 7.70 -11.06 21.60
C ALA A 195 8.32 -11.70 20.34
N ASP A 196 7.66 -11.54 19.20
CA ASP A 196 8.02 -12.18 17.93
C ASP A 196 8.54 -11.16 16.89
N ASP A 197 8.15 -9.89 17.02
CA ASP A 197 8.54 -8.80 16.12
C ASP A 197 9.14 -7.62 16.90
N ASN A 198 10.44 -7.39 16.72
CA ASN A 198 11.19 -6.35 17.42
C ASN A 198 10.89 -4.93 16.94
N ARG A 199 10.11 -4.76 15.88
CA ARG A 199 9.62 -3.45 15.41
C ARG A 199 8.49 -2.94 16.32
N VAL A 200 7.78 -3.82 17.00
CA VAL A 200 6.63 -3.48 17.85
C VAL A 200 7.04 -3.46 19.32
N ASP A 201 6.88 -2.30 19.96
CA ASP A 201 7.02 -2.17 21.40
C ASP A 201 5.74 -2.64 22.13
N SER A 202 5.89 -3.18 23.34
CA SER A 202 4.74 -3.61 24.15
C SER A 202 3.73 -2.50 24.47
N HIS A 203 4.16 -1.25 24.48
CA HIS A 203 3.32 -0.07 24.64
C HIS A 203 2.64 0.36 23.33
N LEU A 204 3.13 -0.07 22.16
CA LEU A 204 2.49 0.18 20.87
C LEU A 204 1.31 -0.77 20.62
N SER A 205 1.37 -2.03 21.10
CA SER A 205 0.33 -3.04 20.84
C SER A 205 -1.12 -2.60 21.20
N PRO A 206 -1.37 -1.90 22.34
CA PRO A 206 -2.71 -1.38 22.64
C PRO A 206 -3.22 -0.35 21.62
N PHE A 207 -2.33 0.47 21.05
CA PHE A 207 -2.67 1.44 20.01
C PHE A 207 -3.04 0.71 18.71
N LEU A 208 -2.24 -0.27 18.27
CA LEU A 208 -2.53 -1.08 17.09
C LEU A 208 -3.86 -1.82 17.22
N THR A 209 -4.14 -2.37 18.40
CA THR A 209 -5.43 -3.02 18.71
C THR A 209 -6.59 -2.04 18.54
N THR A 210 -6.48 -0.85 19.14
CA THR A 210 -7.55 0.16 19.09
C THR A 210 -7.76 0.68 17.67
N LEU A 211 -6.67 0.95 16.95
CA LEU A 211 -6.69 1.39 15.56
C LEU A 211 -7.35 0.34 14.66
N CYS A 212 -6.89 -0.91 14.70
CA CYS A 212 -7.41 -1.97 13.84
C CYS A 212 -8.89 -2.23 14.09
N ARG A 213 -9.33 -2.23 15.36
CA ARG A 213 -10.76 -2.34 15.70
C ARG A 213 -11.59 -1.15 15.22
N THR A 214 -11.03 0.05 15.29
CA THR A 214 -11.67 1.26 14.74
C THR A 214 -11.83 1.14 13.22
N CYS A 215 -10.78 0.71 12.51
CA CYS A 215 -10.82 0.43 11.08
C CYS A 215 -11.87 -0.64 10.73
N GLN A 216 -11.95 -1.74 11.49
CA GLN A 216 -12.97 -2.78 11.31
C GLN A 216 -14.39 -2.21 11.48
N ALA A 217 -14.62 -1.38 12.51
CA ALA A 217 -15.90 -0.73 12.73
C ALA A 217 -16.27 0.24 11.60
N VAL A 218 -15.30 0.92 11.00
CA VAL A 218 -15.52 1.75 9.81
C VAL A 218 -15.94 0.88 8.61
N ILE A 219 -15.26 -0.25 8.37
CA ILE A 219 -15.63 -1.20 7.30
C ILE A 219 -17.07 -1.69 7.53
N ASP A 220 -17.42 -2.09 8.76
CA ASP A 220 -18.77 -2.50 9.14
C ASP A 220 -19.81 -1.40 8.86
N GLY A 221 -19.49 -0.15 9.20
CA GLY A 221 -20.35 1.02 8.94
C GLY A 221 -20.68 1.20 7.46
N VAL A 222 -19.68 1.10 6.58
CA VAL A 222 -19.88 1.18 5.12
C VAL A 222 -20.77 0.04 4.61
N ILE A 223 -20.54 -1.18 5.07
CA ILE A 223 -21.32 -2.37 4.70
C ILE A 223 -22.78 -2.25 5.15
N VAL A 224 -23.01 -1.77 6.38
CA VAL A 224 -24.37 -1.56 6.90
C VAL A 224 -25.11 -0.51 6.07
N GLU A 225 -24.46 0.61 5.74
CA GLU A 225 -25.05 1.66 4.93
C GLU A 225 -25.47 1.15 3.54
N LEU A 226 -24.61 0.35 2.87
CA LEU A 226 -24.94 -0.28 1.59
C LEU A 226 -26.14 -1.23 1.72
N ARG A 227 -26.20 -2.01 2.80
CA ARG A 227 -27.32 -2.93 3.06
C ARG A 227 -28.65 -2.21 3.27
N LEU A 228 -28.63 -1.04 3.91
CA LEU A 228 -29.83 -0.22 4.10
C LEU A 228 -30.32 0.34 2.76
N LYS A 229 -29.43 0.92 1.95
CA LYS A 229 -29.77 1.44 0.61
C LYS A 229 -30.27 0.37 -0.36
N GLY A 230 -29.71 -0.83 -0.31
CA GLY A 230 -30.16 -1.97 -1.12
C GLY A 230 -31.61 -2.37 -0.81
N LYS A 231 -32.05 -2.24 0.45
CA LYS A 231 -33.44 -2.51 0.83
C LYS A 231 -34.39 -1.42 0.35
N GLU A 232 -33.98 -0.16 0.44
CA GLU A 232 -34.78 0.98 -0.04
C GLU A 232 -35.04 0.92 -1.56
N SER A 233 -34.07 0.39 -2.32
CA SER A 233 -34.18 0.25 -3.78
C SER A 233 -35.08 -0.92 -4.24
N SER A 234 -35.58 -1.72 -3.29
CA SER A 234 -36.38 -2.94 -3.54
C SER A 234 -37.85 -2.82 -3.12
N ILE A 235 -38.29 -1.62 -2.71
CA ILE A 235 -39.67 -1.26 -2.32
C ILE A 235 -40.25 -0.35 -3.39
#